data_AF-A0A0Q9XML3-F1
#
_entry.id   AF-A0A0Q9XML3-F1
#
_cell.length_a   1.000
_cell.length_b   1.000
_cell.length_c   1.000
_cell.angle_alpha   90.00
_cell.angle_beta   90.00
_cell.angle_gamma   90.00
#
_symmetry.space_group_name_H-M   'P 1'
#
loop_
_entity.id
_entity.type
_entity.pdbx_description
1 polymer ?
#
loop_
_entity_poly.entity_id
_entity_poly.type
_entity_poly.pdbx_seq_one_letter_code
_entity_poly.pdbx_strand_id
1 'polypeptide(L)'
;QKIKKDEPKKSVKNALKGLLPERYLLFLLTQCAIEPTEVCATISTEKWRTFAKICKQFTFKVNGTLPLEKAFVTGGGISVKEIEPKTMASKLMPGLHFCGEILDIYGYTGGYNITAALVTGRLAGMNAARDRQTGWDECRPIRDRVNSVLMDFMRIEP
;
A
#
# COMPACT_ATOMS: atom_id res chain seq x y z
N GLN A 1 -33.90 14.85 0.49
CA GLN A 1 -35.27 15.35 0.72
C GLN A 1 -35.30 16.66 1.53
N LYS A 2 -34.42 16.85 2.53
CA LYS A 2 -34.35 18.09 3.32
C LYS A 2 -33.98 19.33 2.49
N ILE A 3 -32.93 19.26 1.66
CA ILE A 3 -32.46 20.38 0.82
C ILE A 3 -33.52 20.90 -0.16
N LYS A 4 -34.32 20.00 -0.75
CA LYS A 4 -35.44 20.37 -1.64
C LYS A 4 -36.55 21.12 -0.89
N LYS A 5 -36.70 20.91 0.42
CA LYS A 5 -37.70 21.59 1.27
C LYS A 5 -37.16 22.89 1.87
N ASP A 6 -35.90 22.90 2.28
CA ASP A 6 -35.28 24.03 3.00
C ASP A 6 -34.88 25.16 2.03
N GLU A 7 -34.44 24.83 0.81
CA GLU A 7 -33.92 25.81 -0.15
C GLU A 7 -34.50 25.66 -1.58
N PRO A 8 -35.83 25.62 -1.75
CA PRO A 8 -36.48 25.23 -3.01
C PRO A 8 -36.18 26.16 -4.19
N LYS A 9 -35.92 27.44 -3.93
CA LYS A 9 -35.67 28.47 -4.96
C LYS A 9 -34.20 28.65 -5.32
N LYS A 10 -33.27 28.05 -4.57
CA LYS A 10 -31.84 28.17 -4.88
C LYS A 10 -31.46 27.25 -6.04
N SER A 11 -30.44 27.67 -6.77
CA SER A 11 -29.78 26.79 -7.73
C SER A 11 -29.18 25.58 -7.02
N VAL A 12 -29.19 24.43 -7.69
CA VAL A 12 -28.67 23.16 -7.14
C VAL A 12 -27.24 23.31 -6.65
N LYS A 13 -26.38 24.01 -7.40
CA LYS A 13 -24.99 24.29 -6.99
C LYS A 13 -24.90 25.01 -5.65
N ASN A 14 -25.74 26.03 -5.45
CA ASN A 14 -25.72 26.84 -4.23
C ASN A 14 -26.33 26.10 -3.04
N ALA A 15 -27.38 25.32 -3.27
CA ALA A 15 -28.04 24.54 -2.23
C ALA A 15 -27.19 23.34 -1.76
N LEU A 16 -26.30 22.82 -2.60
CA LEU A 16 -25.37 21.74 -2.28
C LEU A 16 -23.97 22.24 -1.91
N LYS A 17 -23.77 23.56 -1.82
CA LYS A 17 -22.47 24.15 -1.48
C LYS A 17 -22.03 23.68 -0.09
N GLY A 18 -20.79 23.20 0.00
CA GLY A 18 -20.22 22.69 1.24
C GLY A 18 -20.53 21.22 1.54
N LEU A 19 -21.40 20.57 0.76
CA LEU A 19 -21.62 19.12 0.91
C LEU A 19 -20.45 18.31 0.35
N LEU A 20 -19.88 18.76 -0.77
CA LEU A 20 -18.78 18.12 -1.50
C LEU A 20 -17.82 19.18 -2.04
N PRO A 21 -16.55 18.81 -2.32
CA PRO A 21 -15.65 19.67 -3.09
C PRO A 21 -16.30 20.09 -4.42
N GLU A 22 -16.21 21.37 -4.78
CA GLU A 22 -16.98 21.95 -5.89
C GLU A 22 -16.76 21.21 -7.23
N ARG A 23 -15.52 20.87 -7.55
CA ARG A 23 -15.19 20.14 -8.79
C ARG A 23 -15.86 18.76 -8.84
N TYR A 24 -15.94 18.07 -7.71
CA TYR A 24 -16.58 16.76 -7.62
C TYR A 24 -18.10 16.90 -7.67
N LEU A 25 -18.66 17.89 -6.99
CA LEU A 25 -20.09 18.20 -7.05
C LEU A 25 -20.55 18.44 -8.50
N LEU A 26 -19.87 19.32 -9.23
CA LEU A 26 -20.21 19.63 -10.62
C LEU A 26 -20.11 18.38 -11.51
N PHE A 27 -19.05 17.58 -11.34
CA PHE A 27 -18.90 16.31 -12.05
C PHE A 27 -20.07 15.35 -11.79
N LEU A 28 -20.47 15.14 -10.53
CA LEU A 28 -21.58 14.25 -10.19
C LEU A 28 -22.94 14.77 -10.69
N LEU A 29 -23.15 16.09 -10.69
CA LEU A 29 -24.35 16.71 -11.26
C LEU A 29 -24.46 16.43 -12.76
N THR A 30 -23.35 16.57 -13.50
CA THR A 30 -23.27 16.21 -14.92
C THR A 30 -23.60 14.73 -15.14
N GLN A 31 -23.08 13.81 -14.31
CA GLN A 31 -23.41 12.37 -14.39
C GLN A 31 -24.90 12.07 -14.16
N CYS A 32 -25.62 12.94 -13.45
CA CYS A 32 -27.06 12.82 -13.20
C CYS A 32 -27.94 13.60 -14.18
N ALA A 33 -27.34 14.24 -15.20
CA ALA A 33 -28.02 15.18 -16.09
C ALA A 33 -28.80 16.27 -15.32
N ILE A 34 -28.15 16.85 -14.30
CA ILE A 34 -28.67 18.00 -13.53
C ILE A 34 -27.79 19.20 -13.85
N GLU A 35 -28.37 20.28 -14.36
CA GLU A 35 -27.63 21.52 -14.57
C GLU A 35 -27.36 22.21 -13.22
N PRO A 36 -26.14 22.71 -12.96
CA PRO A 36 -25.80 23.36 -11.69
C PRO A 36 -26.67 24.58 -11.36
N THR A 37 -27.21 25.25 -12.40
CA THR A 37 -28.05 26.44 -12.31
C THR A 37 -29.55 26.12 -12.19
N GLU A 38 -29.96 24.87 -12.41
CA GLU A 38 -31.36 24.46 -12.22
C GLU A 38 -31.80 24.72 -10.78
N VAL A 39 -33.08 25.04 -10.60
CA VAL A 39 -33.68 25.33 -9.30
C VAL A 39 -33.99 24.01 -8.58
N CYS A 40 -33.67 23.90 -7.29
CA CYS A 40 -33.85 22.64 -6.55
C CYS A 40 -35.27 22.05 -6.61
N ALA A 41 -36.29 22.90 -6.68
CA ALA A 41 -37.69 22.50 -6.80
C ALA A 41 -38.01 21.77 -8.13
N THR A 42 -37.34 22.12 -9.23
CA THR A 42 -37.62 21.57 -10.58
C THR A 42 -37.04 20.18 -10.77
N ILE A 43 -36.05 19.79 -9.96
CA ILE A 43 -35.41 18.49 -10.04
C ILE A 43 -36.37 17.39 -9.55
N SER A 44 -36.52 16.33 -10.36
CA SER A 44 -37.35 15.18 -10.03
C SER A 44 -36.80 14.42 -8.82
N THR A 45 -37.69 13.75 -8.08
CA THR A 45 -37.27 12.92 -6.93
C THR A 45 -36.36 11.78 -7.36
N GLU A 46 -36.52 11.27 -8.58
CA GLU A 46 -35.66 10.23 -9.17
C GLU A 46 -34.24 10.74 -9.40
N LYS A 47 -34.06 11.91 -10.03
CA LYS A 47 -32.74 12.54 -10.21
C LYS A 47 -32.04 12.75 -8.87
N TRP A 48 -32.76 13.18 -7.83
CA TRP A 48 -32.22 13.29 -6.47
C TRP A 48 -31.80 11.96 -5.87
N ARG A 49 -32.56 10.88 -6.12
CA ARG A 49 -32.19 9.52 -5.67
C ARG A 49 -30.94 9.03 -6.40
N THR A 50 -30.85 9.24 -7.70
CA THR A 50 -29.66 8.91 -8.50
C THR A 50 -28.45 9.69 -8.02
N PHE A 51 -28.57 11.01 -7.81
CA PHE A 51 -27.50 11.84 -7.27
C PHE A 51 -27.02 11.34 -5.90
N ALA A 52 -27.95 11.07 -4.98
CA ALA A 52 -27.60 10.53 -3.67
C ALA A 52 -26.92 9.15 -3.77
N LYS A 53 -27.37 8.29 -4.69
CA LYS A 53 -26.76 6.98 -4.95
C LYS A 53 -25.33 7.14 -5.42
N ILE A 54 -25.06 7.95 -6.43
CA ILE A 54 -23.68 8.11 -6.94
C ILE A 54 -22.76 8.79 -5.92
N CYS A 55 -23.28 9.69 -5.07
CA CYS A 55 -22.49 10.28 -3.99
C CYS A 55 -22.01 9.25 -2.97
N LYS A 56 -22.76 8.16 -2.77
CA LYS A 56 -22.49 7.14 -1.75
C LYS A 56 -21.91 5.85 -2.33
N GLN A 57 -22.09 5.63 -3.63
CA GLN A 57 -21.70 4.42 -4.37
C GLN A 57 -21.09 4.81 -5.72
N PHE A 58 -20.15 5.75 -5.70
CA PHE A 58 -19.42 6.13 -6.90
C PHE A 58 -18.53 4.98 -7.36
N THR A 59 -18.74 4.51 -8.59
CA THR A 59 -17.94 3.44 -9.19
C THR A 59 -17.14 4.00 -10.36
N PHE A 60 -15.93 3.46 -10.53
CA PHE A 60 -15.07 3.75 -11.68
C PHE A 60 -14.34 2.47 -12.08
N LYS A 61 -13.99 2.36 -13.36
CA LYS A 61 -13.28 1.19 -13.87
C LYS A 61 -11.78 1.35 -13.56
N VAL A 62 -11.23 0.38 -12.84
CA VAL A 62 -9.79 0.27 -12.63
C VAL A 62 -9.19 -0.51 -13.80
N ASN A 63 -8.10 -0.01 -14.37
CA ASN A 63 -7.42 -0.58 -15.55
C ASN A 63 -6.00 -1.11 -15.26
N GLY A 64 -5.52 -0.98 -14.02
CA GLY A 64 -4.20 -1.45 -13.61
C GLY A 64 -3.71 -0.76 -12.34
N THR A 65 -2.47 -1.07 -11.97
CA THR A 65 -1.73 -0.45 -10.87
C THR A 65 -0.46 0.20 -11.41
N LEU A 66 0.16 1.08 -10.62
CA LEU A 66 1.44 1.67 -10.99
C LEU A 66 2.56 0.60 -10.96
N PRO A 67 3.65 0.80 -11.72
CA PRO A 67 4.83 -0.06 -11.67
C PRO A 67 5.48 -0.13 -10.28
N LEU A 68 6.26 -1.18 -10.05
CA LEU A 68 6.91 -1.45 -8.75
C LEU A 68 7.88 -0.34 -8.33
N GLU A 69 8.51 0.35 -9.28
CA GLU A 69 9.42 1.47 -9.03
C GLU A 69 8.72 2.66 -8.35
N LYS A 70 7.38 2.70 -8.42
CA LYS A 70 6.53 3.69 -7.74
C LYS A 70 5.79 3.12 -6.53
N ALA A 71 6.00 1.85 -6.20
CA ALA A 71 5.40 1.23 -5.03
C ALA A 71 6.15 1.64 -3.76
N PHE A 72 5.41 1.77 -2.65
CA PHE A 72 6.00 2.06 -1.34
C PHE A 72 6.57 0.84 -0.63
N VAL A 73 6.09 -0.36 -0.99
CA VAL A 73 6.46 -1.63 -0.39
C VAL A 73 6.38 -2.69 -1.49
N THR A 74 7.32 -3.64 -1.49
CA THR A 74 7.26 -4.80 -2.38
C THR A 74 6.36 -5.88 -1.78
N GLY A 75 5.36 -6.35 -2.53
CA GLY A 75 4.60 -7.55 -2.18
C GLY A 75 5.32 -8.80 -2.69
N GLY A 76 5.55 -9.77 -1.80
CA GLY A 76 6.37 -10.95 -2.09
C GLY A 76 7.75 -10.87 -1.42
N GLY A 77 8.62 -11.82 -1.75
CA GLY A 77 9.96 -11.91 -1.19
C GLY A 77 10.33 -13.36 -0.86
N ILE A 78 11.26 -13.54 0.06
CA ILE A 78 11.66 -14.85 0.55
C ILE A 78 10.53 -15.42 1.40
N SER A 79 10.09 -16.63 1.04
CA SER A 79 9.05 -17.37 1.73
C SER A 79 9.38 -17.53 3.21
N VAL A 80 8.55 -16.96 4.09
CA VAL A 80 8.70 -17.09 5.55
C VAL A 80 8.59 -18.54 6.02
N LYS A 81 8.06 -19.45 5.20
CA LYS A 81 8.02 -20.89 5.51
C LYS A 81 9.42 -21.53 5.53
N GLU A 82 10.35 -20.96 4.77
CA GLU A 82 11.74 -21.40 4.66
C GLU A 82 12.65 -20.77 5.71
N ILE A 83 12.09 -19.92 6.58
CA ILE A 83 12.80 -19.21 7.63
C ILE A 83 12.40 -19.77 8.99
N GLU A 84 13.37 -19.94 9.88
CA GLU A 84 13.12 -20.25 11.30
C GLU A 84 12.70 -18.97 12.05
N PRO A 85 11.45 -18.85 12.55
CA PRO A 85 10.93 -17.59 13.09
C PRO A 85 11.68 -17.06 14.32
N LYS A 86 12.33 -17.92 15.10
CA LYS A 86 13.05 -17.48 16.31
C LYS A 86 14.47 -17.03 16.04
N THR A 87 15.06 -17.43 14.92
CA THR A 87 16.46 -17.11 14.60
C THR A 87 16.60 -16.24 13.37
N MET A 88 15.59 -16.22 12.51
CA MET A 88 15.65 -15.70 11.14
C MET A 88 16.66 -16.45 10.24
N ALA A 89 17.07 -17.65 10.63
CA ALA A 89 17.96 -18.49 9.84
C ALA A 89 17.21 -19.16 8.68
N SER A 90 17.91 -19.38 7.58
CA SER A 90 17.44 -20.22 6.48
C SER A 90 17.37 -21.67 6.92
N LYS A 91 16.24 -22.32 6.65
CA LYS A 91 16.08 -23.78 6.83
C LYS A 91 16.82 -24.58 5.76
N LEU A 92 17.21 -23.93 4.66
CA LEU A 92 17.83 -24.58 3.50
C LEU A 92 19.35 -24.40 3.47
N MET A 93 19.87 -23.35 4.11
CA MET A 93 21.29 -23.02 4.09
C MET A 93 21.78 -22.62 5.49
N PRO A 94 22.54 -23.48 6.18
CA PRO A 94 23.17 -23.15 7.45
C PRO A 94 24.05 -21.90 7.34
N GLY A 95 24.01 -21.05 8.38
CA GLY A 95 24.78 -19.80 8.44
C GLY A 95 24.16 -18.62 7.67
N LEU A 96 23.13 -18.84 6.86
CA LEU A 96 22.41 -17.77 6.15
C LEU A 96 21.21 -17.28 6.95
N HIS A 97 21.07 -15.96 7.10
CA HIS A 97 19.98 -15.31 7.81
C HIS A 97 19.36 -14.20 6.95
N PHE A 98 18.07 -13.95 7.12
CA PHE A 98 17.32 -12.94 6.36
C PHE A 98 16.53 -12.01 7.27
N CYS A 99 16.41 -10.74 6.89
CA CYS A 99 15.65 -9.75 7.65
C CYS A 99 15.19 -8.59 6.76
N GLY A 100 14.22 -7.82 7.24
CA GLY A 100 13.71 -6.66 6.50
C GLY A 100 12.76 -7.03 5.38
N GLU A 101 12.63 -6.10 4.43
CA GLU A 101 11.66 -6.15 3.32
C GLU A 101 11.95 -7.24 2.28
N ILE A 102 13.13 -7.88 2.34
CA ILE A 102 13.42 -9.03 1.48
C ILE A 102 12.59 -10.27 1.84
N LEU A 103 12.08 -10.34 3.06
CA LEU A 103 11.16 -11.38 3.49
C LEU A 103 9.77 -11.10 2.92
N ASP A 104 9.00 -12.15 2.65
CA ASP A 104 7.58 -12.03 2.26
C ASP A 104 6.72 -11.62 3.48
N ILE A 105 6.96 -10.40 3.97
CA ILE A 105 6.32 -9.76 5.11
C ILE A 105 6.10 -8.29 4.74
N TYR A 106 4.85 -7.87 4.69
CA TYR A 106 4.49 -6.47 4.51
C TYR A 106 3.31 -6.10 5.42
N GLY A 107 3.35 -4.87 5.93
CA GLY A 107 2.30 -4.28 6.74
C GLY A 107 1.63 -3.10 6.04
N TYR A 108 0.49 -2.67 6.59
CA TYR A 108 -0.16 -1.42 6.18
C TYR A 108 0.72 -0.19 6.45
N THR A 109 0.29 0.97 5.97
CA THR A 109 0.94 2.24 6.32
C THR A 109 0.83 2.51 7.83
N GLY A 110 1.77 3.29 8.37
CA GLY A 110 1.81 3.61 9.81
C GLY A 110 2.98 3.00 10.59
N GLY A 111 4.09 2.65 9.92
CA GLY A 111 5.34 2.25 10.58
C GLY A 111 5.54 0.74 10.80
N TYR A 112 4.59 -0.09 10.36
CA TYR A 112 4.68 -1.55 10.49
C TYR A 112 5.87 -2.16 9.75
N ASN A 113 6.16 -1.70 8.52
CA ASN A 113 7.29 -2.22 7.74
C ASN A 113 8.64 -1.89 8.41
N ILE A 114 8.79 -0.67 8.94
CA ILE A 114 9.99 -0.28 9.70
C ILE A 114 10.11 -1.13 10.96
N THR A 115 9.01 -1.35 11.67
CA THR A 115 8.98 -2.20 12.87
C THR A 115 9.41 -3.63 12.54
N ALA A 116 8.87 -4.21 11.47
CA ALA A 116 9.25 -5.54 11.00
C ALA A 116 10.74 -5.60 10.63
N ALA A 117 11.26 -4.60 9.92
CA ALA A 117 12.67 -4.53 9.55
C ALA A 117 13.60 -4.45 10.78
N LEU A 118 13.26 -3.62 11.77
CA LEU A 118 14.05 -3.47 12.99
C LEU A 118 14.03 -4.74 13.86
N VAL A 119 12.85 -5.34 14.04
CA VAL A 119 12.69 -6.55 14.87
C VAL A 119 13.40 -7.74 14.23
N THR A 120 13.16 -8.00 12.94
CA THR A 120 13.81 -9.11 12.23
C THR A 120 15.31 -8.89 12.08
N GLY A 121 15.75 -7.65 11.83
CA GLY A 121 17.17 -7.30 11.73
C GLY A 121 17.92 -7.55 13.05
N ARG A 122 17.35 -7.14 14.18
CA ARG A 122 17.92 -7.44 15.50
C ARG A 122 18.01 -8.94 15.74
N LEU A 123 16.96 -9.69 15.41
CA LEU A 123 16.90 -11.13 15.65
C LEU A 123 17.91 -11.89 14.78
N ALA A 124 17.97 -11.59 13.48
CA ALA A 124 18.93 -12.16 12.54
C ALA A 124 20.37 -11.86 12.97
N GLY A 125 20.68 -10.61 13.30
CA GLY A 125 22.03 -10.21 13.69
C GLY A 125 22.51 -10.89 14.98
N MET A 126 21.65 -11.01 15.99
CA MET A 126 22.00 -11.70 17.24
C MET A 126 22.25 -13.20 17.06
N ASN A 127 21.47 -13.88 16.21
CA ASN A 127 21.63 -15.31 15.99
C ASN A 127 22.79 -15.62 15.04
N ALA A 128 22.99 -14.83 13.99
CA ALA A 128 24.17 -14.94 13.13
C ALA A 128 25.48 -14.82 13.91
N ALA A 129 25.54 -13.91 14.90
CA ALA A 129 26.72 -13.77 15.77
C ALA A 129 26.94 -14.98 16.69
N ARG A 130 25.86 -15.61 17.18
CA ARG A 130 25.93 -16.82 18.01
C ARG A 130 26.35 -18.04 17.19
N ASP A 131 25.76 -18.23 16.02
CA ASP A 131 26.05 -19.36 15.13
C ASP A 131 27.51 -19.37 14.67
N ARG A 132 28.14 -18.19 14.55
CA ARG A 132 29.58 -18.06 14.30
C ARG A 132 30.45 -18.68 15.40
N GLN A 133 29.99 -18.68 16.64
CA GLN A 133 30.75 -19.21 17.77
C GLN A 133 30.65 -20.74 17.89
N THR A 134 29.63 -21.35 17.28
CA THR A 134 29.31 -22.78 17.44
C THR A 134 29.71 -23.69 16.27
N GLY A 135 30.24 -23.16 15.16
CA GLY A 135 30.67 -24.02 14.04
C GLY A 135 30.91 -23.34 12.69
N TRP A 136 31.60 -22.20 12.65
CA TRP A 136 31.88 -21.46 11.40
C TRP A 136 32.92 -22.15 10.47
N ASP A 137 33.50 -23.28 10.89
CA ASP A 137 34.51 -23.99 10.10
C ASP A 137 33.93 -24.81 8.93
N GLU A 138 32.66 -25.22 9.00
CA GLU A 138 32.00 -26.00 7.94
C GLU A 138 31.49 -25.13 6.77
N CYS A 139 31.35 -23.81 6.98
CA CYS A 139 30.82 -22.87 5.98
C CYS A 139 31.89 -22.16 5.12
N ARG A 140 33.15 -22.64 5.11
CA ARG A 140 34.23 -22.05 4.26
C ARG A 140 33.84 -21.86 2.79
N PRO A 141 33.15 -22.80 2.12
CA PRO A 141 32.75 -22.63 0.72
C PRO A 141 31.78 -21.46 0.50
N ILE A 142 30.96 -21.13 1.51
CA ILE A 142 29.98 -20.03 1.46
C ILE A 142 30.69 -18.70 1.68
N ARG A 143 31.64 -18.61 2.63
CA ARG A 143 32.46 -17.41 2.81
C ARG A 143 33.15 -17.04 1.51
N ASP A 144 33.72 -18.01 0.82
CA ASP A 144 34.49 -17.75 -0.40
C ASP A 144 33.55 -17.38 -1.57
N ARG A 145 32.35 -17.96 -1.64
CA ARG A 145 31.33 -17.65 -2.68
C ARG A 145 30.60 -16.33 -2.43
N VAL A 146 30.25 -16.01 -1.18
CA VAL A 146 29.67 -14.72 -0.77
C VAL A 146 30.70 -13.60 -0.92
N ASN A 147 31.97 -13.83 -0.58
CA ASN A 147 33.03 -12.86 -0.86
C ASN A 147 33.24 -12.68 -2.37
N SER A 148 33.13 -13.74 -3.18
CA SER A 148 33.16 -13.59 -4.65
C SER A 148 32.00 -12.73 -5.15
N VAL A 149 30.77 -13.01 -4.71
CA VAL A 149 29.58 -12.27 -5.15
C VAL A 149 29.56 -10.84 -4.60
N LEU A 150 29.96 -10.60 -3.35
CA LEU A 150 30.09 -9.26 -2.77
C LEU A 150 31.21 -8.46 -3.43
N MET A 151 32.35 -9.09 -3.74
CA MET A 151 33.43 -8.43 -4.48
C MET A 151 33.00 -8.13 -5.92
N ASP A 152 32.20 -8.98 -6.56
CA ASP A 152 31.63 -8.71 -7.89
C ASP A 152 30.58 -7.59 -7.83
N PHE A 153 29.80 -7.50 -6.74
CA PHE A 153 28.83 -6.41 -6.52
C PHE A 153 29.52 -5.08 -6.17
N MET A 154 30.62 -5.13 -5.40
CA MET A 154 31.43 -3.95 -5.03
C MET A 154 32.42 -3.52 -6.13
N ARG A 155 32.65 -4.35 -7.16
CA ARG A 155 33.40 -3.97 -8.37
C ARG A 155 32.54 -3.20 -9.37
N ILE A 156 31.26 -3.01 -9.09
CA ILE A 156 30.39 -2.10 -9.85
C ILE A 156 30.42 -0.73 -9.16
N GLU A 157 31.45 0.06 -9.44
CA GLU A 157 31.42 1.52 -9.34
C GLU A 157 32.36 2.14 -10.38
N PRO A 158 32.05 3.32 -10.94
CA PRO A 158 30.82 3.75 -11.61
C PRO A 158 30.82 3.47 -13.13
#